data_AF-A0A4R7VEL0-F1
#
_entry.id   AF-A0A4R7VEL0-F1
#
_cell.length_a   1.000
_cell.length_b   1.000
_cell.length_c   1.000
_cell.angle_alpha   90.00
_cell.angle_beta   90.00
_cell.angle_gamma   90.00
#
_symmetry.space_group_name_H-M   'P 1'
#
loop_
_entity.id
_entity.type
_entity.pdbx_description
1 polymer ?
#
loop_
_entity_poly.entity_id
_entity_poly.type
_entity_poly.pdbx_seq_one_letter_code
_entity_poly.pdbx_strand_id
1 'polypeptide(L)'
;MKKDRHWSVQAQATHDGSGEVIVDLPAALLREMGLGIGDELAITVAGDTIILTPVRAKMLDAPRPTDVLCPQADDSYRNRMKVLLNIPVDATAQQIHEIIDAGVEATTLTAMSDLGLISPGTLNAILPTPTLKTKLATGERLTASQSDHLYRLAHTIALAESFFGDTDKAMRWLSKPKSRFSGKSPIEMLSTTVGSRQVEELLAQASEGMSF
;
A
#
# COMPACT_ATOMS: atom_id res chain seq x y z
N MET A 1 14.86 -7.22 36.93
CA MET A 1 14.76 -8.70 36.80
C MET A 1 13.36 -9.03 36.29
N LYS A 2 13.19 -9.35 35.00
CA LYS A 2 11.91 -9.86 34.48
C LYS A 2 11.75 -11.28 35.00
N LYS A 3 10.66 -11.57 35.71
CA LYS A 3 10.29 -12.94 36.07
C LYS A 3 9.82 -13.64 34.80
N ASP A 4 10.56 -14.64 34.34
CA ASP A 4 10.08 -15.55 33.29
C ASP A 4 8.91 -16.34 33.86
N ARG A 5 7.70 -15.89 33.49
CA ARG A 5 6.45 -16.51 33.93
C ARG A 5 6.10 -17.61 32.95
N HIS A 6 6.03 -18.82 33.47
CA HIS A 6 5.66 -20.01 32.73
C HIS A 6 4.21 -20.35 33.07
N TRP A 7 3.42 -20.67 32.05
CA TRP A 7 2.04 -21.13 32.21
C TRP A 7 1.96 -22.56 31.71
N SER A 8 1.34 -23.44 32.50
CA SER A 8 1.10 -24.83 32.12
C SER A 8 -0.34 -24.96 31.66
N VAL A 9 -0.53 -25.54 30.48
CA VAL A 9 -1.82 -25.77 29.83
C VAL A 9 -1.89 -27.21 29.38
N GLN A 10 -3.09 -27.81 29.43
CA GLN A 10 -3.29 -29.16 28.93
C GLN A 10 -3.60 -29.11 27.43
N ALA A 11 -2.77 -29.81 26.66
CA ALA A 11 -2.97 -30.10 25.26
C ALA A 11 -4.16 -31.04 25.07
N GLN A 12 -5.08 -30.69 24.17
CA GLN A 12 -6.22 -31.51 23.76
C GLN A 12 -5.95 -32.11 22.38
N ALA A 13 -6.19 -33.41 22.24
CA ALA A 13 -6.09 -34.06 20.93
C ALA A 13 -7.32 -33.71 20.08
N THR A 14 -7.12 -33.50 18.79
CA THR A 14 -8.19 -33.23 17.81
C THR A 14 -9.05 -34.46 17.49
N HIS A 15 -8.60 -35.66 17.90
CA HIS A 15 -9.27 -36.96 17.69
C HIS A 15 -9.68 -37.27 16.24
N ASP A 16 -9.10 -36.57 15.27
CA ASP A 16 -9.33 -36.66 13.83
C ASP A 16 -8.21 -37.42 13.08
N GLY A 17 -7.17 -37.85 13.81
CA GLY A 17 -6.02 -38.55 13.25
C GLY A 17 -5.00 -37.65 12.53
N SER A 18 -5.15 -36.32 12.60
CA SER A 18 -4.23 -35.36 11.95
C SER A 18 -2.89 -35.20 12.69
N GLY A 19 -2.83 -35.60 13.96
CA GLY A 19 -1.67 -35.36 14.83
C GLY A 19 -1.61 -33.91 15.36
N GLU A 20 -2.65 -33.11 15.12
CA GLU A 20 -2.76 -31.76 15.65
C GLU A 20 -3.21 -31.76 17.12
N VAL A 21 -2.88 -30.67 17.81
CA VAL A 21 -3.17 -30.47 19.22
C VAL A 21 -3.75 -29.08 19.41
N ILE A 22 -4.88 -29.01 20.12
CA ILE A 22 -5.50 -27.75 20.53
C ILE A 22 -4.95 -27.40 21.92
N VAL A 23 -4.49 -26.16 22.07
CA VAL A 23 -4.00 -25.64 23.34
C VAL A 23 -4.81 -24.40 23.71
N ASP A 24 -5.62 -24.53 24.77
CA ASP A 24 -6.40 -23.41 25.28
C ASP A 24 -5.52 -22.47 26.10
N LEU A 25 -5.26 -21.28 25.55
CA LEU A 25 -4.51 -20.25 26.25
C LEU A 25 -5.40 -19.57 27.30
N PRO A 26 -4.95 -19.45 28.57
CA PRO A 26 -5.74 -18.82 29.62
C PRO A 26 -6.10 -17.36 29.27
N ALA A 27 -7.35 -16.98 29.47
CA ALA A 27 -7.81 -15.61 29.20
C ALA A 27 -7.01 -14.53 29.97
N ALA A 28 -6.51 -14.86 31.16
CA ALA A 28 -5.64 -13.97 31.93
C ALA A 28 -4.28 -13.73 31.24
N LEU A 29 -3.69 -14.76 30.62
CA LEU A 29 -2.46 -14.65 29.83
C LEU A 29 -2.69 -13.78 28.59
N LEU A 30 -3.79 -14.00 27.86
CA LEU A 30 -4.13 -13.20 26.67
C LEU A 30 -4.33 -11.72 27.02
N ARG A 31 -5.07 -11.42 28.10
CA ARG A 31 -5.26 -10.05 28.59
C ARG A 31 -3.96 -9.39 29.02
N GLU A 32 -3.07 -10.14 29.64
CA GLU A 32 -1.78 -9.61 30.09
C GLU A 32 -0.82 -9.36 28.93
N MET A 33 -0.87 -10.20 27.91
CA MET A 33 -0.11 -10.02 26.66
C MET A 33 -0.75 -8.99 25.72
N GLY A 34 -1.97 -8.54 26.02
CA GLY A 34 -2.73 -7.59 25.20
C GLY A 34 -3.23 -8.18 23.89
N LEU A 35 -3.48 -9.50 23.84
CA LEU A 35 -3.86 -10.25 22.65
C LEU A 35 -5.38 -10.47 22.56
N GLY A 36 -5.91 -10.34 21.35
CA GLY A 36 -7.29 -10.63 20.99
C GLY A 36 -7.42 -11.74 19.93
N ILE A 37 -8.66 -12.08 19.58
CA ILE A 37 -8.95 -13.02 18.49
C ILE A 37 -8.53 -12.38 17.17
N GLY A 38 -7.70 -13.08 16.39
CA GLY A 38 -7.16 -12.60 15.12
C GLY A 38 -5.71 -12.12 15.19
N ASP A 39 -5.11 -12.02 16.38
CA ASP A 39 -3.69 -11.73 16.54
C ASP A 39 -2.83 -12.95 16.22
N GLU A 40 -1.64 -12.71 15.66
CA GLU A 40 -0.72 -13.77 15.25
C GLU A 40 0.34 -14.03 16.32
N LEU A 41 0.70 -15.31 16.50
CA LEU A 41 1.70 -15.76 17.46
C LEU A 41 2.77 -16.58 16.74
N ALA A 42 4.03 -16.24 16.97
CA ALA A 42 5.16 -17.02 16.51
C ALA A 42 5.40 -18.14 17.52
N ILE A 43 5.43 -19.37 17.03
CA ILE A 43 5.62 -20.57 17.82
C ILE A 43 7.07 -21.01 17.65
N THR A 44 7.82 -21.13 18.75
CA THR A 44 9.17 -21.72 18.74
C THR A 44 9.22 -22.87 19.73
N VAL A 45 9.71 -24.03 19.31
CA VAL A 45 9.87 -25.20 20.16
C VAL A 45 11.31 -25.24 20.69
N ALA A 46 11.47 -25.18 22.01
CA ALA A 46 12.74 -25.26 22.71
C ALA A 46 12.69 -26.45 23.68
N GLY A 47 13.08 -27.63 23.20
CA GLY A 47 12.94 -28.89 23.95
C GLY A 47 11.46 -29.18 24.26
N ASP A 48 11.14 -29.36 25.54
CA ASP A 48 9.77 -29.63 26.01
C ASP A 48 8.94 -28.35 26.24
N THR A 49 9.47 -27.18 25.85
CA THR A 49 8.80 -25.88 26.05
C THR A 49 8.42 -25.26 24.72
N ILE A 50 7.16 -24.87 24.59
CA ILE A 50 6.68 -24.04 23.48
C ILE A 50 6.75 -22.58 23.93
N ILE A 51 7.54 -21.79 23.21
CA ILE A 51 7.64 -20.35 23.40
C ILE A 51 6.70 -19.68 22.41
N LEU A 52 5.69 -19.01 22.95
CA LEU A 52 4.77 -18.18 22.19
C LEU A 52 5.23 -16.73 22.26
N THR A 53 5.70 -16.22 21.12
CA THR A 53 6.05 -14.80 21.01
C THR A 53 4.93 -14.10 20.26
N PRO A 54 4.27 -13.09 20.82
CA PRO A 54 3.29 -12.32 20.08
C PRO A 54 3.98 -11.70 18.88
N VAL A 55 3.54 -12.09 17.70
CA VAL A 55 3.82 -11.32 16.51
C VAL A 55 2.96 -10.11 16.73
N ARG A 56 3.58 -9.03 17.24
CA ARG A 56 2.97 -7.72 17.10
C ARG A 56 2.91 -7.53 15.60
N ALA A 57 1.80 -7.94 15.00
CA ALA A 57 1.38 -7.44 13.73
C ALA A 57 1.53 -5.94 13.93
N LYS A 58 2.47 -5.36 13.20
CA LYS A 58 2.65 -3.93 13.11
C LYS A 58 1.42 -3.44 12.33
N MET A 59 0.23 -3.66 12.88
CA MET A 59 -1.05 -3.47 12.20
C MET A 59 -1.55 -2.05 12.44
N LEU A 60 -0.59 -1.12 12.35
CA LEU A 60 -0.79 0.28 12.01
C LEU A 60 0.27 0.79 11.00
N ASP A 61 1.11 -0.10 10.45
CA ASP A 61 1.91 0.14 9.26
C ASP A 61 2.25 -1.26 8.73
N ALA A 62 1.38 -1.81 7.87
CA ALA A 62 1.97 -2.55 6.75
C ALA A 62 3.03 -1.60 6.18
N PRO A 63 4.30 -2.04 6.00
CA PRO A 63 5.30 -1.13 5.45
C PRO A 63 4.67 -0.52 4.22
N ARG A 64 4.53 0.80 4.22
CA ARG A 64 4.05 1.49 3.02
C ARG A 64 4.94 0.99 1.89
N PRO A 65 4.46 0.90 0.65
CA PRO A 65 5.35 0.59 -0.46
C PRO A 65 6.61 1.48 -0.46
N THR A 66 6.54 2.67 0.16
CA THR A 66 7.68 3.56 0.43
C THR A 66 8.60 3.15 1.61
N ASP A 67 8.10 2.49 2.67
CA ASP A 67 8.92 1.99 3.79
C ASP A 67 9.86 0.85 3.39
N VAL A 68 9.56 0.19 2.26
CA VAL A 68 10.46 -0.80 1.61
C VAL A 68 11.57 -0.09 0.82
N LEU A 69 11.44 1.23 0.59
CA LEU A 69 12.41 2.07 -0.08
C LEU A 69 13.27 2.84 0.96
N CYS A 70 14.50 3.20 0.58
CA CYS A 70 15.44 3.96 1.43
C CYS A 70 14.83 5.30 1.92
N PRO A 71 15.20 5.88 3.08
CA PRO A 71 14.67 7.18 3.56
C PRO A 71 14.74 8.34 2.54
N GLN A 72 15.70 8.31 1.62
CA GLN A 72 15.79 9.27 0.50
C GLN A 72 14.64 9.13 -0.51
N ALA A 73 14.12 7.91 -0.68
CA ALA A 73 12.96 7.60 -1.50
C ALA A 73 11.66 8.10 -0.86
N ASP A 74 11.59 8.16 0.47
CA ASP A 74 10.46 8.74 1.21
C ASP A 74 10.33 10.26 0.96
N ASP A 75 11.45 11.00 1.00
CA ASP A 75 11.46 12.43 0.68
C ASP A 75 11.17 12.70 -0.80
N SER A 76 11.76 11.90 -1.70
CA SER A 76 11.49 11.99 -3.14
C SER A 76 10.01 11.76 -3.44
N TYR A 77 9.43 10.71 -2.86
CA TYR A 77 8.02 10.38 -2.97
C TYR A 77 7.12 11.53 -2.47
N ARG A 78 7.36 12.04 -1.25
CA ARG A 78 6.52 13.10 -0.66
C ARG A 78 6.63 14.41 -1.44
N ASN A 79 7.84 14.78 -1.87
CA ASN A 79 8.04 15.95 -2.74
C ASN A 79 7.30 15.78 -4.07
N ARG A 80 7.31 14.57 -4.63
CA ARG A 80 6.59 14.30 -5.87
C ARG A 80 5.07 14.40 -5.68
N MET A 81 4.53 13.87 -4.59
CA MET A 81 3.10 14.01 -4.25
C MET A 81 2.69 15.48 -4.08
N LYS A 82 3.56 16.31 -3.51
CA LYS A 82 3.36 17.77 -3.47
C LYS A 82 3.30 18.39 -4.86
N VAL A 83 4.21 18.03 -5.76
CA VAL A 83 4.22 18.55 -7.14
C VAL A 83 3.00 18.09 -7.93
N LEU A 84 2.61 16.81 -7.78
CA LEU A 84 1.55 16.22 -8.59
C LEU A 84 0.15 16.57 -8.11
N LEU A 85 -0.08 16.69 -6.80
CA LEU A 85 -1.42 16.85 -6.23
C LEU A 85 -1.55 18.01 -5.23
N ASN A 86 -0.49 18.80 -5.05
CA ASN A 86 -0.43 19.84 -4.03
C ASN A 86 -0.66 19.32 -2.60
N ILE A 87 -0.32 18.05 -2.35
CA ILE A 87 -0.39 17.43 -1.03
C ILE A 87 0.84 17.86 -0.21
N PRO A 88 0.69 18.42 1.01
CA PRO A 88 1.83 18.79 1.85
C PRO A 88 2.76 17.59 2.12
N VAL A 89 4.08 17.84 2.12
CA VAL A 89 5.10 16.81 2.35
C VAL A 89 4.90 16.11 3.70
N ASP A 90 4.47 16.86 4.70
CA ASP A 90 4.18 16.44 6.07
C ASP A 90 2.72 16.02 6.30
N ALA A 91 1.91 15.91 5.24
CA ALA A 91 0.52 15.49 5.37
C ALA A 91 0.40 14.08 5.98
N THR A 92 -0.51 13.97 6.95
CA THR A 92 -0.93 12.70 7.55
C THR A 92 -1.89 11.94 6.62
N ALA A 93 -2.03 10.63 6.84
CA ALA A 93 -2.99 9.82 6.08
C ALA A 93 -4.43 10.37 6.18
N GLN A 94 -4.81 10.90 7.35
CA GLN A 94 -6.11 11.51 7.58
C GLN A 94 -6.30 12.79 6.74
N GLN A 95 -5.29 13.67 6.69
CA GLN A 95 -5.34 14.88 5.86
C GLN A 95 -5.37 14.54 4.36
N ILE A 96 -4.62 13.52 3.93
CA ILE A 96 -4.67 13.04 2.55
C ILE A 96 -6.08 12.55 2.21
N HIS A 97 -6.70 11.78 3.10
CA HIS A 97 -8.09 11.33 2.94
C HIS A 97 -9.06 12.52 2.81
N GLU A 98 -8.94 13.54 3.68
CA GLU A 98 -9.78 14.74 3.63
C GLU A 98 -9.59 15.54 2.32
N ILE A 99 -8.36 15.63 1.81
CA ILE A 99 -8.06 16.27 0.52
C ILE A 99 -8.75 15.52 -0.63
N ILE A 100 -8.69 14.19 -0.60
CA ILE A 100 -9.30 13.33 -1.62
C ILE A 100 -10.83 13.42 -1.56
N ASP A 101 -11.41 13.36 -0.36
CA ASP A 101 -12.87 13.41 -0.14
C ASP A 101 -13.45 14.77 -0.52
N ALA A 102 -12.77 15.86 -0.16
CA ALA A 102 -13.11 17.23 -0.59
C ALA A 102 -12.97 17.44 -2.11
N GLY A 103 -12.33 16.50 -2.80
CA GLY A 103 -12.05 16.56 -4.23
C GLY A 103 -10.80 17.36 -4.54
N VAL A 104 -9.97 16.90 -5.48
CA VAL A 104 -8.81 17.66 -5.97
C VAL A 104 -9.20 18.59 -7.12
N GLU A 105 -8.47 19.69 -7.31
CA GLU A 105 -8.76 20.63 -8.40
C GLU A 105 -8.50 19.99 -9.76
N ALA A 106 -9.40 20.19 -10.73
CA ALA A 106 -9.24 19.62 -12.06
C ALA A 106 -8.00 20.13 -12.79
N THR A 107 -7.52 21.34 -12.48
CA THR A 107 -6.27 21.94 -12.99
C THR A 107 -5.05 21.04 -12.78
N THR A 108 -5.07 20.22 -11.73
CA THR A 108 -4.05 19.21 -11.41
C THR A 108 -3.87 18.18 -12.55
N LEU A 109 -4.95 17.80 -13.22
CA LEU A 109 -4.89 16.90 -14.38
C LEU A 109 -4.15 17.55 -15.57
N THR A 110 -4.36 18.86 -15.76
CA THR A 110 -3.63 19.63 -16.77
C THR A 110 -2.14 19.64 -16.45
N ALA A 111 -1.77 19.90 -15.20
CA ALA A 111 -0.37 19.88 -14.77
C ALA A 111 0.29 18.51 -15.00
N MET A 112 -0.40 17.40 -14.69
CA MET A 112 0.13 16.05 -14.94
C MET A 112 0.25 15.74 -16.45
N SER A 113 -0.65 16.28 -17.27
CA SER A 113 -0.59 16.15 -18.74
C SER A 113 0.57 16.97 -19.31
N ASP A 114 0.78 18.19 -18.82
CA ASP A 114 1.87 19.08 -19.23
C ASP A 114 3.25 18.53 -18.85
N LEU A 115 3.33 17.79 -17.74
CA LEU A 115 4.51 17.03 -17.35
C LEU A 115 4.75 15.78 -18.22
N GLY A 116 3.88 15.49 -19.19
CA GLY A 116 4.00 14.33 -20.08
C GLY A 116 3.74 12.98 -19.39
N LEU A 117 3.21 12.99 -18.16
CA LEU A 117 3.03 11.78 -17.36
C LEU A 117 1.80 10.98 -17.78
N ILE A 118 0.83 11.62 -18.43
CA ILE A 118 -0.39 10.94 -18.82
C ILE A 118 -0.86 11.47 -20.17
N SER A 119 -1.14 10.55 -21.10
CA SER A 119 -1.77 10.93 -22.36
C SER A 119 -3.26 11.26 -22.12
N PRO A 120 -3.86 12.19 -22.88
CA PRO A 120 -5.28 12.47 -22.79
C PRO A 120 -6.17 11.23 -23.01
N GLY A 121 -5.73 10.28 -23.86
CA GLY A 121 -6.43 9.02 -24.10
C GLY A 121 -6.41 8.10 -22.89
N THR A 122 -5.26 8.01 -22.21
CA THR A 122 -5.10 7.26 -20.96
C THR A 122 -5.93 7.87 -19.84
N LEU A 123 -5.91 9.20 -19.69
CA LEU A 123 -6.77 9.90 -18.73
C LEU A 123 -8.25 9.59 -18.96
N ASN A 124 -8.74 9.65 -20.20
CA ASN A 124 -10.15 9.38 -20.50
C ASN A 124 -10.53 7.89 -20.32
N ALA A 125 -9.60 6.96 -20.52
CA ALA A 125 -9.84 5.55 -20.27
C ALA A 125 -9.94 5.21 -18.77
N ILE A 126 -9.15 5.93 -17.97
CA ILE A 126 -9.01 5.75 -16.52
C ILE A 126 -10.10 6.53 -15.76
N LEU A 127 -10.42 7.72 -16.25
CA LEU A 127 -11.46 8.62 -15.76
C LEU A 127 -12.44 8.93 -16.90
N PRO A 128 -13.30 7.98 -17.32
CA PRO A 128 -14.27 8.23 -18.38
C PRO A 128 -15.42 9.07 -17.81
N THR A 129 -15.43 10.39 -18.04
CA THR A 129 -16.59 11.22 -17.70
C THR A 129 -16.78 12.36 -18.70
N PRO A 130 -17.97 12.49 -19.34
CA PRO A 130 -18.28 13.61 -20.27
C PRO A 130 -18.06 15.00 -19.65
N THR A 131 -18.15 15.08 -18.33
CA THR A 131 -18.00 16.29 -17.52
C THR A 131 -16.55 16.70 -17.25
N LEU A 132 -15.54 15.86 -17.51
CA LEU A 132 -14.14 16.21 -17.22
C LEU A 132 -13.63 17.39 -18.03
N LYS A 133 -13.96 17.46 -19.33
CA LYS A 133 -13.61 18.63 -20.15
C LYS A 133 -14.26 19.90 -19.63
N THR A 134 -15.50 19.82 -19.19
CA THR A 134 -16.20 20.96 -18.59
C THR A 134 -15.57 21.36 -17.26
N LYS A 135 -15.28 20.39 -16.37
CA LYS A 135 -14.61 20.61 -15.08
C LYS A 135 -13.22 21.23 -15.25
N LEU A 136 -12.46 20.78 -16.26
CA LEU A 136 -11.17 21.38 -16.62
C LEU A 136 -11.31 22.82 -17.09
N ALA A 137 -12.34 23.13 -17.90
CA ALA A 137 -12.59 24.47 -18.40
C ALA A 137 -13.12 25.42 -17.31
N THR A 138 -13.90 24.92 -16.35
CA THR A 138 -14.47 25.71 -15.26
C THR A 138 -13.59 25.76 -14.00
N GLY A 139 -12.54 24.94 -13.92
CA GLY A 139 -11.71 24.78 -12.73
C GLY A 139 -12.44 24.11 -11.56
N GLU A 140 -13.56 23.42 -11.81
CA GLU A 140 -14.33 22.78 -10.77
C GLU A 140 -13.56 21.59 -10.16
N ARG A 141 -13.77 21.31 -8.88
CA ARG A 141 -13.17 20.16 -8.21
C ARG A 141 -13.69 18.84 -8.80
N LEU A 142 -12.81 17.85 -8.79
CA LEU A 142 -13.14 16.46 -9.10
C LEU A 142 -14.00 15.88 -7.97
N THR A 143 -14.80 14.85 -8.29
CA THR A 143 -15.52 14.10 -7.24
C THR A 143 -14.54 13.32 -6.38
N ALA A 144 -14.97 12.86 -5.18
CA ALA A 144 -14.14 12.03 -4.31
C ALA A 144 -13.59 10.78 -5.04
N SER A 145 -14.43 10.08 -5.81
CA SER A 145 -14.00 8.91 -6.59
C SER A 145 -13.00 9.26 -7.71
N GLN A 146 -13.17 10.39 -8.39
CA GLN A 146 -12.21 10.85 -9.41
C GLN A 146 -10.88 11.25 -8.77
N SER A 147 -10.94 11.89 -7.61
CA SER A 147 -9.77 12.34 -6.84
C SER A 147 -8.99 11.17 -6.27
N ASP A 148 -9.69 10.14 -5.77
CA ASP A 148 -9.10 8.89 -5.29
C ASP A 148 -8.38 8.15 -6.43
N HIS A 149 -8.95 8.15 -7.63
CA HIS A 149 -8.27 7.62 -8.80
C HIS A 149 -7.00 8.41 -9.14
N LEU A 150 -7.10 9.74 -9.17
CA LEU A 150 -5.95 10.59 -9.46
C LEU A 150 -4.85 10.40 -8.41
N TYR A 151 -5.25 10.22 -7.15
CA TYR A 151 -4.34 9.87 -6.06
C TYR A 151 -3.60 8.57 -6.33
N ARG A 152 -4.28 7.48 -6.70
CA ARG A 152 -3.62 6.20 -7.03
C ARG A 152 -2.62 6.34 -8.18
N LEU A 153 -2.96 7.14 -9.19
CA LEU A 153 -2.08 7.42 -10.32
C LEU A 153 -0.82 8.17 -9.89
N ALA A 154 -0.98 9.29 -9.18
CA ALA A 154 0.14 10.07 -8.67
C ALA A 154 1.00 9.26 -7.69
N HIS A 155 0.38 8.49 -6.80
CA HIS A 155 1.05 7.59 -5.86
C HIS A 155 1.94 6.59 -6.58
N THR A 156 1.40 5.91 -7.60
CA THR A 156 2.14 4.91 -8.38
C THR A 156 3.29 5.54 -9.16
N ILE A 157 3.09 6.73 -9.74
CA ILE A 157 4.16 7.48 -10.43
C ILE A 157 5.27 7.84 -9.44
N ALA A 158 4.93 8.42 -8.30
CA ALA A 158 5.89 8.82 -7.28
C ALA A 158 6.69 7.62 -6.73
N LEU A 159 6.04 6.46 -6.54
CA LEU A 159 6.71 5.21 -6.17
C LEU A 159 7.67 4.73 -7.26
N ALA A 160 7.21 4.66 -8.50
CA ALA A 160 8.04 4.21 -9.61
C ALA A 160 9.25 5.13 -9.81
N GLU A 161 9.07 6.46 -9.74
CA GLU A 161 10.17 7.41 -9.83
C GLU A 161 11.17 7.26 -8.69
N SER A 162 10.68 7.06 -7.46
CA SER A 162 11.54 6.83 -6.31
C SER A 162 12.34 5.52 -6.44
N PHE A 163 11.77 4.52 -7.11
CA PHE A 163 12.43 3.25 -7.40
C PHE A 163 13.44 3.33 -8.55
N PHE A 164 13.07 3.94 -9.68
CA PHE A 164 13.93 4.02 -10.87
C PHE A 164 14.93 5.18 -10.84
N GLY A 165 14.73 6.16 -9.97
CA GLY A 165 15.52 7.40 -9.86
C GLY A 165 15.39 8.33 -11.06
N ASP A 166 14.46 8.06 -11.98
CA ASP A 166 14.33 8.75 -13.26
C ASP A 166 12.89 8.67 -13.78
N THR A 167 12.32 9.81 -14.14
CA THR A 167 10.93 9.93 -14.62
C THR A 167 10.70 9.17 -15.92
N ASP A 168 11.62 9.24 -16.89
CA ASP A 168 11.44 8.57 -18.18
C ASP A 168 11.47 7.04 -18.05
N LYS A 169 12.36 6.51 -17.20
CA LYS A 169 12.40 5.08 -16.86
C LYS A 169 11.14 4.64 -16.14
N ALA A 170 10.67 5.41 -15.16
CA ALA A 170 9.45 5.12 -14.42
C ALA A 170 8.24 5.08 -15.37
N MET A 171 8.05 6.12 -16.17
CA MET A 171 6.96 6.19 -17.14
C MET A 171 7.04 5.09 -18.18
N ARG A 172 8.22 4.79 -18.72
CA ARG A 172 8.41 3.66 -19.64
C ARG A 172 8.04 2.32 -19.01
N TRP A 173 8.38 2.10 -17.74
CA TRP A 173 8.01 0.88 -17.03
C TRP A 173 6.50 0.79 -16.81
N LEU A 174 5.87 1.91 -16.45
CA LEU A 174 4.45 2.05 -16.17
C LEU A 174 3.56 1.94 -17.41
N SER A 175 4.06 2.29 -18.59
CA SER A 175 3.32 2.16 -19.87
C SER A 175 3.53 0.81 -20.56
N LYS A 176 4.55 0.02 -20.17
CA LYS A 176 4.86 -1.24 -20.85
C LYS A 176 3.95 -2.38 -20.36
N PRO A 177 3.22 -3.08 -21.26
CA PRO A 177 2.49 -4.31 -20.94
C PRO A 177 3.26 -5.32 -20.10
N LYS A 178 2.60 -5.93 -19.12
CA LYS A 178 3.17 -7.01 -18.29
C LYS A 178 2.37 -8.29 -18.49
N SER A 179 3.07 -9.41 -18.68
CA SER A 179 2.43 -10.73 -18.75
C SER A 179 1.63 -11.05 -17.48
N ARG A 180 2.11 -10.63 -16.30
CA ARG A 180 1.42 -10.76 -15.01
C ARG A 180 0.05 -10.08 -14.96
N PHE A 181 -0.15 -9.05 -15.78
CA PHE A 181 -1.41 -8.31 -15.88
C PHE A 181 -2.20 -8.70 -17.14
N SER A 182 -2.00 -9.92 -17.63
CA SER A 182 -2.65 -10.43 -18.84
C SER A 182 -2.46 -9.52 -20.05
N GLY A 183 -1.27 -8.90 -20.18
CA GLY A 183 -0.93 -8.01 -21.29
C GLY A 183 -1.33 -6.54 -21.07
N LYS A 184 -1.93 -6.19 -19.94
CA LYS A 184 -2.15 -4.78 -19.57
C LYS A 184 -0.88 -4.14 -19.04
N SER A 185 -0.75 -2.83 -19.23
CA SER A 185 0.28 -2.01 -18.60
C SER A 185 -0.06 -1.71 -17.13
N PRO A 186 0.94 -1.40 -16.27
CA PRO A 186 0.69 -0.97 -14.90
C PRO A 186 -0.30 0.19 -14.78
N ILE A 187 -0.23 1.19 -15.67
CA ILE A 187 -1.17 2.34 -15.65
C ILE A 187 -2.62 1.90 -15.90
N GLU A 188 -2.86 0.93 -16.79
CA GLU A 188 -4.21 0.41 -17.04
C GLU A 188 -4.80 -0.35 -15.85
N MET A 189 -3.93 -0.90 -14.98
CA MET A 189 -4.35 -1.59 -13.77
C MET A 189 -4.84 -0.62 -12.68
N LEU A 190 -4.49 0.66 -12.76
CA LEU A 190 -4.84 1.66 -11.73
C LEU A 190 -6.33 2.01 -11.68
N SER A 191 -7.09 1.55 -12.68
CA SER A 191 -8.55 1.64 -12.76
C SER A 191 -9.28 1.10 -11.53
N THR A 192 -8.63 0.24 -10.76
CA THR A 192 -9.18 -0.34 -9.53
C THR A 192 -8.16 -0.32 -8.41
N THR A 193 -8.63 -0.30 -7.16
CA THR A 193 -7.77 -0.44 -5.97
C THR A 193 -6.99 -1.76 -5.98
N VAL A 194 -7.66 -2.85 -6.39
CA VAL A 194 -7.03 -4.18 -6.48
C VAL A 194 -5.91 -4.21 -7.51
N GLY A 195 -6.10 -3.60 -8.67
CA GLY A 195 -5.06 -3.51 -9.69
C GLY A 195 -3.89 -2.60 -9.27
N SER A 196 -4.16 -1.52 -8.55
CA SER A 196 -3.13 -0.62 -8.01
C SER A 196 -2.22 -1.35 -7.03
N ARG A 197 -2.81 -2.11 -6.09
CA ARG A 197 -2.06 -2.97 -5.16
C ARG A 197 -1.17 -3.98 -5.88
N GLN A 198 -1.65 -4.61 -6.95
CA GLN A 198 -0.83 -5.54 -7.75
C GLN A 198 0.37 -4.86 -8.43
N VAL A 199 0.22 -3.58 -8.82
CA VAL A 199 1.32 -2.80 -9.38
C VAL A 199 2.37 -2.46 -8.31
N GLU A 200 1.92 -2.06 -7.12
CA GLU A 200 2.81 -1.81 -5.97
C GLU A 200 3.57 -3.07 -5.57
N GLU A 201 2.88 -4.21 -5.47
CA GLU A 201 3.51 -5.51 -5.19
C GLU A 201 4.53 -5.89 -6.26
N LEU A 202 4.26 -5.60 -7.55
CA LEU A 202 5.22 -5.84 -8.62
C LEU A 202 6.45 -4.92 -8.52
N LEU A 203 6.27 -3.65 -8.12
CA LEU A 203 7.38 -2.72 -7.87
C LEU A 203 8.24 -3.18 -6.68
N ALA A 204 7.61 -3.61 -5.59
CA ALA A 204 8.30 -4.12 -4.41
C ALA A 204 9.09 -5.42 -4.72
N GLN A 205 8.51 -6.35 -5.47
CA GLN A 205 9.25 -7.56 -5.86
C GLN A 205 10.44 -7.26 -6.78
N ALA A 206 10.34 -6.21 -7.60
CA ALA A 206 11.46 -5.76 -8.42
C ALA A 206 12.60 -5.17 -7.57
N SER A 207 12.32 -4.60 -6.38
CA SER A 207 13.37 -4.13 -5.46
C SER A 207 14.05 -5.27 -4.72
N GLU A 208 13.29 -6.28 -4.28
CA GLU A 208 13.83 -7.45 -3.56
C GLU A 208 14.79 -8.27 -4.44
N GLY A 209 14.50 -8.41 -5.74
CA GLY A 209 15.37 -9.08 -6.70
C GLY A 209 16.66 -8.33 -7.07
N MET A 210 16.85 -7.10 -6.59
CA MET A 210 18.04 -6.27 -6.79
C MET A 210 18.85 -6.01 -5.51
N SER A 211 18.58 -6.76 -4.43
CA SER A 211 19.50 -6.77 -3.28
C SER A 211 20.82 -7.45 -3.67
N PHE A 212 21.88 -6.66 -3.75
CA PHE A 212 23.28 -7.10 -3.91
C PHE A 212 23.80 -7.82 -2.67
#